data_AF-A0A2T4JRP6-F1
#
_entry.id   AF-A0A2T4JRP6-F1
#
_cell.length_a   1.000
_cell.length_b   1.000
_cell.length_c   1.000
_cell.angle_alpha   90.00
_cell.angle_beta   90.00
_cell.angle_gamma   90.00
#
_symmetry.space_group_name_H-M   'P 1'
#
loop_
_entity.id
_entity.type
_entity.pdbx_description
1 polymer ?
#
loop_
_entity_poly.entity_id
_entity_poly.type
_entity_poly.pdbx_seq_one_letter_code
_entity_poly.pdbx_strand_id
1 'polypeptide(L)'
;MQWEIFTTGGGYYLSDVFNMLAAYTSSGNFKNLLSIGVVIGVAWASINMAMGGSIGSSLKYVLVMVVVMGLTLGPKSSVVIIDKTSGPIPIYGIVDNVPTPVAMLGHYTSAVSYYLTGQMETLMQTPEDLTYQKNGMMFGASLLAQASTWRAVTPKIHENLVNFMQGCVIDATNLGHMD
;
A
#
# COMPACT_ATOMS: atom_id res chain seq x y z
N MET A 1 -5.23 -7.99 -18.62
CA MET A 1 -5.92 -7.02 -17.76
C MET A 1 -4.94 -6.58 -16.69
N GLN A 2 -4.83 -5.28 -16.45
CA GLN A 2 -3.91 -4.70 -15.49
C GLN A 2 -4.73 -4.03 -14.38
N TRP A 3 -4.39 -4.31 -13.12
CA TRP A 3 -5.05 -3.76 -11.94
C TRP A 3 -4.03 -3.05 -11.07
N GLU A 4 -4.39 -1.88 -10.57
CA GLU A 4 -3.52 -1.07 -9.71
C GLU A 4 -3.84 -1.31 -8.25
N ILE A 5 -2.85 -1.52 -7.40
CA ILE A 5 -3.06 -1.66 -5.96
C ILE A 5 -2.25 -0.60 -5.25
N PHE A 6 -2.93 0.19 -4.44
CA PHE A 6 -2.35 1.32 -3.73
C PHE A 6 -1.90 0.91 -2.33
N THR A 7 -0.69 1.31 -1.94
CA THR A 7 -0.20 1.16 -0.57
C THR A 7 0.55 2.41 -0.11
N THR A 8 0.49 2.69 1.18
CA THR A 8 1.28 3.76 1.81
C THR A 8 2.40 3.08 2.58
N GLY A 9 3.52 2.81 1.90
CA GLY A 9 4.63 2.02 2.45
C GLY A 9 4.44 0.52 2.31
N GLY A 10 5.54 -0.22 2.46
CA GLY A 10 5.53 -1.68 2.49
C GLY A 10 5.33 -2.35 1.12
N GLY A 11 5.57 -1.65 0.01
CA GLY A 11 5.44 -2.22 -1.34
C GLY A 11 6.21 -3.53 -1.57
N TYR A 12 7.33 -3.71 -0.86
CA TYR A 12 8.14 -4.93 -0.90
C TYR A 12 7.38 -6.17 -0.38
N TYR A 13 6.68 -6.07 0.76
CA TYR A 13 5.86 -7.18 1.26
C TYR A 13 4.75 -7.55 0.28
N LEU A 14 4.11 -6.52 -0.30
CA LEU A 14 3.03 -6.73 -1.25
C LEU A 14 3.54 -7.42 -2.52
N SER A 15 4.74 -7.06 -2.98
CA SER A 15 5.38 -7.70 -4.12
C SER A 15 5.72 -9.16 -3.86
N ASP A 16 6.23 -9.51 -2.67
CA ASP A 16 6.55 -10.89 -2.30
C ASP A 16 5.28 -11.75 -2.22
N VAL A 17 4.21 -11.23 -1.61
CA VAL A 17 2.92 -11.93 -1.51
C VAL A 17 2.33 -12.19 -2.90
N PHE A 18 2.32 -11.18 -3.78
CA PHE A 18 1.79 -11.37 -5.14
C PHE A 18 2.67 -12.29 -5.98
N ASN A 19 3.99 -12.25 -5.80
CA ASN A 19 4.91 -13.14 -6.51
C ASN A 19 4.74 -14.60 -6.05
N MET A 20 4.53 -14.83 -4.74
CA MET A 20 4.18 -16.16 -4.22
C MET A 20 2.85 -16.66 -4.80
N LEU A 21 1.83 -15.80 -4.86
CA LEU A 21 0.55 -16.11 -5.50
C LEU A 21 0.71 -16.44 -6.98
N ALA A 22 1.49 -15.65 -7.72
CA ALA A 22 1.78 -15.87 -9.13
C ALA A 22 2.49 -17.22 -9.36
N ALA A 23 3.47 -17.57 -8.52
CA ALA A 23 4.15 -18.85 -8.57
C ALA A 23 3.18 -20.02 -8.32
N TYR A 24 2.30 -19.90 -7.33
CA TYR A 24 1.30 -20.91 -7.02
C TYR A 24 0.27 -21.09 -8.16
N THR A 25 -0.25 -19.99 -8.69
CA THR A 25 -1.23 -19.99 -9.80
C THR A 25 -0.62 -20.38 -11.14
N SER A 26 0.70 -20.29 -11.30
CA SER A 26 1.44 -20.81 -12.46
C SER A 26 1.69 -22.32 -12.38
N SER A 27 1.62 -22.90 -11.18
CA SER A 27 1.89 -24.33 -10.99
C SER A 27 0.83 -25.21 -11.66
N GLY A 28 1.25 -26.34 -12.25
CA GLY A 28 0.33 -27.32 -12.84
C GLY A 28 -0.67 -27.89 -11.83
N ASN A 29 -0.31 -27.89 -10.54
CA ASN A 29 -1.17 -28.32 -9.44
C ASN A 29 -2.43 -27.46 -9.32
N PHE A 30 -2.35 -26.17 -9.63
CA PHE A 30 -3.50 -25.27 -9.62
C PHE A 30 -4.55 -25.66 -10.66
N LYS A 31 -4.10 -26.08 -11.85
CA LYS A 31 -5.00 -26.57 -12.91
C LYS A 31 -5.63 -27.92 -12.53
N ASN A 32 -4.90 -28.79 -11.85
CA ASN A 32 -5.43 -30.06 -11.34
C ASN A 32 -6.45 -29.82 -10.22
N LEU A 33 -6.21 -28.86 -9.34
CA LEU A 33 -7.17 -28.51 -8.30
C LEU A 33 -8.49 -27.99 -8.89
N LEU A 34 -8.41 -27.18 -9.95
CA LEU A 34 -9.57 -26.70 -10.69
C LEU A 34 -10.37 -27.86 -11.31
N SER A 35 -9.69 -28.81 -11.96
CA SER A 35 -10.38 -29.94 -12.60
C SER A 35 -11.05 -30.85 -11.59
N ILE A 36 -10.40 -31.13 -10.44
CA ILE A 36 -10.99 -31.91 -9.36
C ILE A 36 -12.24 -31.20 -8.79
N GLY A 37 -12.17 -29.89 -8.59
CA GLY A 37 -13.32 -29.10 -8.11
C GLY A 37 -14.53 -29.18 -9.04
N VAL A 38 -14.31 -29.07 -10.36
CA VAL A 38 -15.37 -29.22 -11.36
C VAL A 38 -15.97 -30.63 -11.35
N VAL A 39 -15.14 -31.67 -11.24
CA VAL A 39 -15.61 -33.07 -11.18
C VAL A 39 -16.51 -33.30 -9.96
N ILE A 40 -16.12 -32.79 -8.79
CA ILE A 40 -16.94 -32.89 -7.57
C ILE A 40 -18.25 -32.13 -7.73
N GLY A 41 -18.22 -30.93 -8.33
CA GLY A 41 -19.42 -30.14 -8.61
C GLY A 41 -20.41 -30.85 -9.53
N VAL A 42 -19.90 -31.50 -10.59
CA VAL A 42 -20.71 -32.29 -11.53
C VAL A 42 -21.25 -33.56 -10.85
N ALA A 43 -20.43 -34.24 -10.05
CA ALA A 43 -20.87 -35.42 -9.29
C ALA A 43 -22.01 -35.05 -8.33
N TRP A 44 -21.89 -33.95 -7.58
CA TRP A 44 -22.96 -33.45 -6.71
C TRP A 44 -24.25 -33.13 -7.47
N ALA A 45 -24.13 -32.51 -8.64
CA ALA A 45 -25.29 -32.22 -9.49
C ALA A 45 -25.99 -33.48 -10.00
N SER A 46 -25.23 -34.52 -10.36
CA SER A 46 -25.80 -35.80 -10.79
C SER A 46 -26.55 -36.51 -9.66
N ILE A 47 -26.06 -36.44 -8.42
CA ILE A 47 -26.75 -36.99 -7.24
C ILE A 47 -28.07 -36.25 -6.99
N ASN A 48 -28.06 -34.91 -7.08
CA ASN A 48 -29.28 -34.11 -6.92
C ASN A 48 -30.33 -34.43 -8.00
N MET A 49 -29.91 -34.69 -9.25
CA MET A 49 -30.82 -35.15 -10.30
C MET A 49 -31.40 -36.55 -9.99
N ALA A 50 -30.58 -37.47 -9.48
CA ALA A 50 -31.02 -38.83 -9.17
C ALA A 50 -32.04 -38.89 -8.01
N MET A 51 -31.99 -37.96 -7.06
CA MET A 51 -32.90 -37.89 -5.90
C MET A 51 -34.22 -37.14 -6.16
N GLY A 52 -34.60 -36.94 -7.43
CA GLY A 52 -35.86 -36.29 -7.81
C GLY A 52 -35.79 -34.76 -7.93
N GLY A 53 -34.59 -34.18 -8.00
CA GLY A 53 -34.40 -32.76 -8.27
C GLY A 53 -34.87 -32.37 -9.67
N SER A 54 -35.57 -31.25 -9.78
CA SER A 54 -35.99 -30.71 -11.09
C SER A 54 -34.76 -30.41 -11.97
N ILE A 55 -34.87 -30.72 -13.27
CA ILE A 55 -33.80 -30.47 -14.26
C ILE A 55 -33.31 -29.01 -14.18
N GLY A 56 -34.24 -28.08 -13.97
CA GLY A 56 -33.94 -26.65 -13.91
C GLY A 56 -33.17 -26.22 -12.65
N SER A 57 -33.36 -26.88 -11.51
CA SER A 57 -32.62 -26.57 -10.29
C SER A 57 -31.17 -27.06 -10.38
N SER A 58 -31.00 -28.30 -10.85
CA SER A 58 -29.68 -28.92 -11.01
C SER A 58 -28.83 -28.19 -12.07
N LEU A 59 -29.45 -27.75 -13.17
CA LEU A 59 -28.73 -27.01 -14.22
C LEU A 59 -28.29 -25.62 -13.75
N LYS A 60 -29.14 -24.90 -12.99
CA LYS A 60 -28.77 -23.62 -12.36
C LYS A 60 -27.60 -23.78 -11.40
N TYR A 61 -27.61 -24.85 -10.59
CA TYR A 61 -26.53 -25.13 -9.65
C TYR A 61 -25.20 -25.38 -10.37
N VAL A 62 -25.19 -26.23 -11.40
CA VAL A 62 -23.99 -26.48 -12.21
C VAL A 62 -23.49 -25.21 -12.86
N LEU A 63 -24.39 -24.40 -13.44
CA LEU A 63 -24.03 -23.16 -14.13
C LEU A 63 -23.40 -22.16 -13.15
N VAL A 64 -23.98 -21.98 -11.96
CA VAL A 64 -23.41 -21.13 -10.91
C VAL A 64 -22.03 -21.64 -10.49
N MET A 65 -21.88 -22.95 -10.30
CA MET A 65 -20.61 -23.56 -9.88
C MET A 65 -19.51 -23.37 -10.94
N VAL A 66 -19.83 -23.60 -12.22
CA VAL A 66 -18.91 -23.38 -13.35
C VAL A 66 -18.55 -21.90 -13.49
N VAL A 67 -19.51 -20.98 -13.35
CA VAL A 67 -19.26 -19.55 -13.43
C VAL A 67 -18.37 -19.08 -12.27
N VAL A 68 -18.67 -19.50 -11.04
CA VAL A 68 -17.87 -19.13 -9.86
C VAL A 68 -16.46 -19.70 -9.97
N MET A 69 -16.29 -20.98 -10.29
CA MET A 69 -14.95 -21.58 -10.45
C MET A 69 -14.19 -20.97 -11.63
N GLY A 70 -14.88 -20.72 -12.75
CA GLY A 70 -14.31 -20.13 -13.96
C GLY A 70 -13.85 -18.69 -13.75
N LEU A 71 -14.67 -17.84 -13.11
CA LEU A 71 -14.29 -16.46 -12.78
C LEU A 71 -13.24 -16.39 -11.68
N THR A 72 -13.32 -17.27 -10.68
CA THR A 72 -12.45 -17.17 -9.51
C THR A 72 -11.01 -17.60 -9.83
N LEU A 73 -10.85 -18.62 -10.67
CA LEU A 73 -9.57 -19.31 -10.84
C LEU A 73 -9.05 -19.25 -12.29
N GLY A 74 -9.91 -18.98 -13.28
CA GLY A 74 -9.55 -19.02 -14.70
C GLY A 74 -8.73 -17.82 -15.20
N PRO A 75 -9.22 -16.58 -15.07
CA PRO A 75 -8.56 -15.42 -15.65
C PRO A 75 -7.36 -14.99 -14.80
N LYS A 76 -6.24 -14.78 -15.47
CA LYS A 76 -5.01 -14.24 -14.89
C LYS A 76 -4.88 -12.77 -15.30
N SER A 77 -4.49 -11.93 -14.35
CA SER A 77 -4.27 -10.50 -14.55
C SER A 77 -2.90 -10.08 -14.01
N SER A 78 -2.41 -8.96 -14.51
CA SER A 78 -1.21 -8.32 -13.99
C SER A 78 -1.60 -7.30 -12.92
N VAL A 79 -0.84 -7.24 -11.84
CA VAL A 79 -1.03 -6.31 -10.72
C VAL A 79 0.14 -5.33 -10.71
N VAL A 80 -0.18 -4.05 -10.71
CA VAL A 80 0.79 -2.96 -10.53
C VAL A 80 0.69 -2.44 -9.12
N ILE A 81 1.80 -2.50 -8.39
CA ILE A 81 1.88 -2.05 -7.01
C ILE A 81 2.34 -0.60 -7.02
N ILE A 82 1.46 0.28 -6.53
CA ILE A 82 1.69 1.72 -6.41
C ILE A 82 1.95 2.05 -4.94
N ASP A 83 3.17 2.47 -4.61
CA ASP A 83 3.57 2.87 -3.26
C ASP A 83 3.90 4.36 -3.22
N LYS A 84 3.09 5.13 -2.46
CA LYS A 84 3.28 6.59 -2.28
C LYS A 84 4.64 6.97 -1.66
N THR A 85 5.28 6.06 -0.95
CA THR A 85 6.54 6.32 -0.23
C THR A 85 7.79 5.97 -1.02
N SER A 86 7.63 5.33 -2.18
CA SER A 86 8.74 4.75 -2.95
C SER A 86 9.57 5.75 -3.78
N GLY A 87 9.22 7.05 -3.75
CA GLY A 87 10.00 8.14 -4.35
C GLY A 87 9.26 8.89 -5.47
N PRO A 88 9.98 9.52 -6.42
CA PRO A 88 9.39 10.34 -7.49
C PRO A 88 8.49 9.56 -8.46
N ILE A 89 8.72 8.26 -8.59
CA ILE A 89 7.91 7.34 -9.40
C ILE A 89 7.22 6.40 -8.40
N PRO A 90 5.90 6.51 -8.18
CA PRO A 90 5.21 5.76 -7.15
C PRO A 90 4.96 4.29 -7.54
N ILE A 91 5.69 3.74 -8.52
CA ILE A 91 5.50 2.37 -9.00
C ILE A 91 6.62 1.52 -8.39
N TYR A 92 6.23 0.62 -7.48
CA TYR A 92 7.18 -0.28 -6.82
C TYR A 92 7.51 -1.49 -7.71
N GLY A 93 6.51 -2.09 -8.35
CA GLY A 93 6.71 -3.29 -9.18
C GLY A 93 5.44 -3.78 -9.86
N ILE A 94 5.63 -4.66 -10.84
CA ILE A 94 4.56 -5.29 -11.61
C ILE A 94 4.68 -6.81 -11.42
N VAL A 95 3.58 -7.45 -11.01
CA VAL A 95 3.52 -8.90 -10.85
C VAL A 95 2.47 -9.48 -11.78
N ASP A 96 2.92 -10.34 -12.69
CA ASP A 96 2.06 -11.04 -13.64
C ASP A 96 1.46 -12.31 -13.03
N ASN A 97 0.42 -12.84 -13.68
CA ASN A 97 -0.14 -14.17 -13.39
C ASN A 97 -0.90 -14.29 -12.05
N VAL A 98 -1.43 -13.17 -11.53
CA VAL A 98 -2.26 -13.16 -10.33
C VAL A 98 -3.72 -13.49 -10.68
N PRO A 99 -4.45 -14.27 -9.86
CA PRO A 99 -5.88 -14.49 -10.06
C PRO A 99 -6.66 -13.17 -10.11
N THR A 100 -7.46 -13.00 -11.16
CA THR A 100 -8.20 -11.74 -11.41
C THR A 100 -9.10 -11.29 -10.25
N PRO A 101 -9.82 -12.18 -9.52
CA PRO A 101 -10.63 -11.72 -8.39
C PRO A 101 -9.81 -11.16 -7.25
N VAL A 102 -8.63 -11.73 -6.98
CA VAL A 102 -7.73 -11.22 -5.94
C VAL A 102 -7.19 -9.86 -6.35
N ALA A 103 -6.78 -9.72 -7.62
CA ALA A 103 -6.34 -8.44 -8.17
C ALA A 103 -7.45 -7.37 -8.15
N MET A 104 -8.68 -7.75 -8.53
CA MET A 104 -9.85 -6.88 -8.56
C MET A 104 -10.25 -6.42 -7.16
N LEU A 105 -10.36 -7.35 -6.20
CA LEU A 105 -10.66 -7.01 -4.80
C LEU A 105 -9.54 -6.16 -4.19
N GLY A 106 -8.28 -6.50 -4.45
CA GLY A 106 -7.13 -5.70 -4.03
C GLY A 106 -7.19 -4.28 -4.59
N HIS A 107 -7.52 -4.10 -5.86
CA HIS A 107 -7.68 -2.79 -6.48
C HIS A 107 -8.79 -1.97 -5.81
N TYR A 108 -10.01 -2.49 -5.72
CA TYR A 108 -11.12 -1.72 -5.16
C TYR A 108 -10.94 -1.39 -3.68
N THR A 109 -10.48 -2.36 -2.89
CA THR A 109 -10.25 -2.12 -1.45
C THR A 109 -9.15 -1.08 -1.24
N SER A 110 -8.02 -1.22 -1.94
CA SER A 110 -6.91 -0.26 -1.83
C SER A 110 -7.24 1.11 -2.39
N ALA A 111 -8.02 1.21 -3.47
CA ALA A 111 -8.45 2.48 -4.05
C ALA A 111 -9.37 3.24 -3.09
N VAL A 112 -10.30 2.55 -2.43
CA VAL A 112 -11.18 3.15 -1.42
C VAL A 112 -10.37 3.65 -0.23
N SER A 113 -9.45 2.83 0.31
CA SER A 113 -8.59 3.27 1.42
C SER A 113 -7.70 4.43 1.02
N TYR A 114 -7.14 4.40 -0.19
CA TYR A 114 -6.28 5.46 -0.70
C TYR A 114 -7.01 6.79 -0.79
N TYR A 115 -8.22 6.78 -1.33
CA TYR A 115 -9.06 7.97 -1.42
C TYR A 115 -9.42 8.50 -0.03
N LEU A 116 -9.84 7.61 0.88
CA LEU A 116 -10.19 7.99 2.24
C LEU A 116 -9.00 8.61 2.98
N THR A 117 -7.83 7.97 2.91
CA THR A 117 -6.60 8.50 3.51
C THR A 117 -6.21 9.83 2.87
N GLY A 118 -6.37 10.01 1.55
CA GLY A 118 -6.12 11.29 0.89
C GLY A 118 -7.00 12.44 1.43
N GLN A 119 -8.28 12.16 1.74
CA GLN A 119 -9.15 13.13 2.38
C GLN A 119 -8.69 13.44 3.81
N MET A 120 -8.31 12.42 4.58
CA MET A 120 -7.77 12.61 5.93
C MET A 120 -6.46 13.40 5.92
N GLU A 121 -5.53 13.09 5.01
CA GLU A 121 -4.29 13.82 4.79
C GLU A 121 -4.58 15.28 4.48
N THR A 122 -5.55 15.57 3.61
CA THR A 122 -5.95 16.95 3.27
C THR A 122 -6.51 17.72 4.47
N LEU A 123 -7.27 17.05 5.35
CA LEU A 123 -7.81 17.66 6.57
C LEU A 123 -6.77 17.82 7.68
N MET A 124 -5.77 16.94 7.72
CA MET A 124 -4.67 16.95 8.70
C MET A 124 -3.49 17.82 8.24
N GLN A 125 -3.46 18.23 6.98
CA GLN A 125 -2.50 19.20 6.51
C GLN A 125 -2.64 20.46 7.36
N THR A 126 -1.55 20.85 8.01
CA THR A 126 -1.50 22.12 8.73
C THR A 126 -1.87 23.23 7.74
N PRO A 127 -2.79 24.15 8.10
CA PRO A 127 -3.08 25.29 7.26
C PRO A 127 -1.77 25.97 6.87
N GLU A 128 -1.56 26.27 5.60
CA GLU A 128 -0.45 27.11 5.11
C GLU A 128 -0.59 28.58 5.56
N ASP A 129 -1.31 28.84 6.66
CA ASP A 129 -1.30 30.13 7.32
C ASP A 129 0.10 30.34 7.91
N LEU A 130 0.93 30.98 7.08
CA LEU A 130 2.29 31.45 7.37
C LEU A 130 2.42 32.12 8.73
N THR A 131 1.34 32.65 9.32
CA THR A 131 1.31 33.24 10.66
C THR A 131 1.58 32.23 11.78
N TYR A 132 1.08 30.99 11.69
CA TYR A 132 1.30 29.96 12.73
C TYR A 132 2.70 29.34 12.67
N GLN A 133 3.28 29.23 11.48
CA GLN A 133 4.67 28.77 11.31
C GLN A 133 5.70 29.88 11.56
N LYS A 134 5.41 31.15 11.24
CA LYS A 134 6.37 32.25 11.47
C LYS A 134 6.40 32.72 12.92
N ASN A 135 5.25 32.77 13.60
CA ASN A 135 5.15 33.39 14.95
C ASN A 135 4.29 32.59 15.95
N GLY A 136 3.80 31.39 15.61
CA GLY A 136 2.91 30.60 16.46
C GLY A 136 3.61 29.56 17.35
N MET A 137 2.83 28.85 18.17
CA MET A 137 3.34 27.85 19.14
C MET A 137 4.15 26.71 18.50
N MET A 138 3.96 26.43 17.21
CA MET A 138 4.68 25.38 16.49
C MET A 138 6.05 25.82 15.94
N PHE A 139 6.33 27.13 15.88
CA PHE A 139 7.61 27.68 15.40
C PHE A 139 8.79 27.26 16.30
N GLY A 140 8.61 27.32 17.63
CA GLY A 140 9.64 26.91 18.58
C GLY A 140 9.98 25.42 18.48
N ALA A 141 8.96 24.56 18.33
CA ALA A 141 9.14 23.12 18.17
C ALA A 141 9.80 22.75 16.83
N SER A 142 9.42 23.41 15.74
CA SER A 142 10.04 23.18 14.42
C SER A 142 11.48 23.71 14.35
N LEU A 143 11.77 24.87 14.98
CA LEU A 143 13.13 25.38 15.14
C LEU A 143 14.01 24.43 15.94
N LEU A 144 13.54 23.95 17.10
CA LEU A 144 14.30 23.02 17.94
C LEU A 144 14.55 21.69 17.23
N ALA A 145 13.55 21.17 16.52
CA ALA A 145 13.71 19.95 15.71
C ALA A 145 14.74 20.13 14.58
N GLN A 146 14.69 21.23 13.85
CA GLN A 146 15.67 21.55 12.78
C GLN A 146 17.07 21.83 13.34
N ALA A 147 17.17 22.50 14.49
CA ALA A 147 18.44 22.73 15.18
C ALA A 147 19.08 21.41 15.65
N SER A 148 18.28 20.46 16.14
CA SER A 148 18.79 19.15 16.63
C SER A 148 19.37 18.26 15.52
N THR A 149 18.92 18.45 14.28
CA THR A 149 19.37 17.68 13.10
C THR A 149 20.40 18.42 12.26
N TRP A 150 20.77 19.65 12.66
CA TRP A 150 21.75 20.43 11.94
C TRP A 150 23.15 19.79 12.01
N ARG A 151 23.77 19.60 10.84
CA ARG A 151 25.18 19.20 10.71
C ARG A 151 25.91 20.27 9.90
N ALA A 152 27.09 20.65 10.35
CA ALA A 152 27.92 21.60 9.62
C ALA A 152 28.29 21.04 8.24
N VAL A 153 27.83 21.70 7.18
CA VAL A 153 28.05 21.30 5.78
C VAL A 153 29.53 21.43 5.39
N THR A 154 30.26 22.34 6.07
CA THR A 154 31.66 22.67 5.77
C THR A 154 32.44 22.95 7.06
N PRO A 155 33.71 22.50 7.20
CA PRO A 155 34.53 22.75 8.39
C PRO A 155 34.70 24.24 8.72
N LYS A 156 34.73 25.11 7.71
CA LYS A 156 34.82 26.57 7.89
C LYS A 156 33.58 27.18 8.55
N ILE A 157 32.40 26.59 8.32
CA ILE A 157 31.16 27.02 9.00
C ILE A 157 31.14 26.52 10.44
N HIS A 158 31.65 25.32 10.70
CA HIS A 158 31.78 24.81 12.06
C HIS A 158 32.66 25.71 12.92
N GLU A 159 33.85 26.05 12.44
CA GLU A 159 34.82 26.87 13.17
C GLU A 159 34.28 28.29 13.43
N ASN A 160 33.65 28.92 12.43
CA ASN A 160 33.03 30.23 12.61
C ASN A 160 31.87 30.21 13.60
N LEU A 161 31.05 29.14 13.59
CA LEU A 161 29.92 29.02 14.51
C LEU A 161 30.41 28.79 15.95
N VAL A 162 31.45 27.97 16.14
CA VAL A 162 32.07 27.76 17.46
C VAL A 162 32.65 29.07 17.99
N ASN A 163 33.39 29.80 17.18
CA ASN A 163 33.94 31.10 17.56
C ASN A 163 32.85 32.12 17.93
N PHE A 164 31.75 32.13 17.18
CA PHE A 164 30.58 32.98 17.49
C PHE A 164 29.90 32.58 18.79
N MET A 165 29.65 31.27 19.01
CA MET A 165 29.03 30.78 20.24
C MET A 165 29.89 31.10 21.46
N GLN A 166 31.21 30.94 21.35
CA GLN A 166 32.12 31.14 22.47
C GLN A 166 32.32 32.63 22.78
N GLY A 167 32.55 33.46 21.76
CA GLY A 167 32.85 34.88 21.95
C GLY A 167 31.63 35.78 22.12
N CYS A 168 30.45 35.39 21.63
CA CYS A 168 29.27 36.26 21.68
C CYS A 168 28.11 35.70 22.50
N VAL A 169 27.95 34.38 22.61
CA VAL A 169 26.81 33.79 23.34
C VAL A 169 27.22 33.42 24.76
N ILE A 170 28.24 32.58 24.92
CA ILE A 170 28.69 32.11 26.24
C ILE A 170 29.25 33.26 27.08
N ASP A 171 30.06 34.12 26.47
CA ASP A 171 30.63 35.27 27.18
C ASP A 171 29.55 36.27 27.61
N ALA A 172 28.54 36.50 26.76
CA ALA A 172 27.40 37.36 27.11
C ALA A 172 26.52 36.75 28.23
N THR A 173 26.34 35.43 28.27
CA THR A 173 25.65 34.76 29.38
C THR A 173 26.45 34.82 30.68
N ASN A 174 27.77 34.67 30.64
CA ASN A 174 28.62 34.78 31.84
C ASN A 174 28.64 36.20 32.40
N LEU A 175 28.45 37.21 31.55
CA LEU A 175 28.32 38.61 31.93
C LEU A 175 26.89 38.99 32.36
N GLY A 176 25.93 38.06 32.30
CA GLY A 176 24.55 38.28 32.78
C GLY A 176 23.68 39.15 31.86
N HIS A 177 23.95 39.14 30.54
CA HIS A 177 23.21 39.96 29.57
C HIS A 177 22.12 39.22 28.80
N MET A 178 21.94 37.92 29.05
CA MET A 178 20.81 37.13 28.54
C MET A 178 20.18 36.41 29.74
N ASP A 179 18.97 36.82 30.10
CA ASP A 179 18.14 36.18 31.13
C ASP A 179 17.52 34.88 30.60
#